data_AF-T1HXE1-F1
#
_entry.id   AF-T1HXE1-F1
#
_cell.length_a   1.000
_cell.length_b   1.000
_cell.length_c   1.000
_cell.angle_alpha   90.00
_cell.angle_beta   90.00
_cell.angle_gamma   90.00
#
_symmetry.space_group_name_H-M   'P 1'
#
loop_
_entity.id
_entity.type
_entity.pdbx_description
1 polymer ?
#
loop_
_entity_poly.entity_id
_entity_poly.type
_entity_poly.pdbx_seq_one_letter_code
_entity_poly.pdbx_strand_id
1 'polypeptide(L)'
;MDNTSPLYLAHQNGRIADNHLKLRKYDEAVECHQKASELLAQAMTLTKYTKALESLQLQHDYHVKQTDIIKARKLQFEIRQQLIELRKKKKMEKRNSSAAVQKDQDLQWAILSLTVCKVLLGKFLVMHSGGEVD
;
A
#
# COMPACT_ATOMS: atom_id res chain seq x y z
N MET A 1 40.23 -4.42 20.31
CA MET A 1 38.84 -4.41 20.81
C MET A 1 38.21 -5.73 20.42
N ASP A 2 37.57 -6.41 21.37
CA ASP A 2 36.89 -7.67 21.08
C ASP A 2 35.59 -7.40 20.31
N ASN A 3 35.67 -7.58 19.00
CA ASN A 3 34.55 -7.42 18.06
C ASN A 3 33.53 -8.57 18.15
N THR A 4 33.66 -9.44 19.15
CA THR A 4 32.72 -10.54 19.39
C THR A 4 31.99 -10.40 20.73
N SER A 5 32.32 -9.39 21.53
CA SER A 5 31.65 -9.17 22.82
C SER A 5 30.14 -8.93 22.65
N PRO A 6 29.29 -9.40 23.58
CA PRO A 6 27.83 -9.25 23.46
C PRO A 6 27.40 -7.78 23.31
N LEU A 7 28.06 -6.86 24.03
CA LEU A 7 27.78 -5.43 23.93
C LEU A 7 28.12 -4.86 22.54
N TYR A 8 29.26 -5.26 21.96
CA TYR A 8 29.63 -4.86 20.60
C TYR A 8 28.61 -5.35 19.57
N LEU A 9 28.24 -6.63 19.66
CA LEU A 9 27.26 -7.24 18.75
C LEU A 9 25.88 -6.59 18.91
N ALA A 10 25.47 -6.19 20.11
CA ALA A 10 24.22 -5.47 20.33
C ALA A 10 24.21 -4.13 19.57
N HIS A 11 25.28 -3.34 19.70
CA HIS A 11 25.42 -2.08 18.96
C HIS A 11 25.49 -2.29 17.44
N GLN A 12 26.16 -3.35 16.99
CA GLN A 12 26.18 -3.71 15.58
C GLN A 12 24.78 -4.03 15.05
N ASN A 13 24.00 -4.84 15.76
CA ASN A 13 22.61 -5.14 15.41
C ASN A 13 21.75 -3.87 15.40
N GLY A 14 21.96 -2.94 16.33
CA GLY A 14 21.29 -1.63 16.32
C GLY A 14 21.53 -0.84 15.01
N ARG A 15 22.79 -0.75 14.56
CA ARG A 15 23.13 -0.09 13.28
C ARG A 15 22.51 -0.80 12.07
N ILE A 16 22.49 -2.13 12.10
CA ILE A 16 21.89 -2.94 11.03
C ILE A 16 20.37 -2.71 10.99
N ALA A 17 19.70 -2.66 12.14
CA ALA A 17 18.28 -2.35 12.26
C ALA A 17 17.93 -1.00 11.61
N ASP A 18 18.72 0.05 11.88
CA ASP A 18 18.52 1.36 11.28
C ASP A 18 18.62 1.34 9.74
N ASN A 19 19.52 0.52 9.19
CA ASN A 19 19.63 0.34 7.75
C ASN A 19 18.42 -0.39 7.18
N HIS A 20 17.92 -1.43 7.85
CA HIS A 20 16.67 -2.09 7.45
C HIS A 20 15.48 -1.14 7.48
N LEU A 21 15.38 -0.26 8.48
CA LEU A 21 14.32 0.75 8.55
C LEU A 21 14.34 1.73 7.38
N LYS A 22 15.53 2.20 6.96
CA LYS A 22 15.67 3.05 5.76
C LYS A 22 15.15 2.37 4.50
N LEU A 23 15.30 1.05 4.42
CA LEU A 23 14.82 0.21 3.31
C LEU A 23 13.37 -0.27 3.49
N ARG A 24 12.65 0.17 4.54
CA ARG A 24 11.29 -0.30 4.91
C ARG A 24 11.19 -1.81 5.14
N LYS A 25 12.31 -2.45 5.48
CA LYS A 25 12.43 -3.85 5.88
C LYS A 25 12.08 -3.98 7.36
N TYR A 26 10.80 -3.84 7.68
CA TYR A 26 10.35 -3.68 9.07
C TYR A 26 10.55 -4.95 9.90
N ASP A 27 10.34 -6.14 9.32
CA ASP A 27 10.49 -7.40 10.05
C ASP A 27 11.97 -7.68 10.38
N GLU A 28 12.87 -7.46 9.42
CA GLU A 28 14.31 -7.63 9.64
C GLU A 28 14.84 -6.61 10.66
N ALA A 29 14.30 -5.40 10.67
CA ALA A 29 14.65 -4.39 11.69
C ALA A 29 14.19 -4.83 13.10
N VAL A 30 13.01 -5.43 13.22
CA VAL A 30 12.51 -5.98 14.49
C VAL A 30 13.42 -7.11 14.97
N GLU A 31 13.77 -8.06 14.10
CA GLU A 31 14.68 -9.16 14.46
C GLU A 31 16.03 -8.64 14.96
N CYS A 32 16.59 -7.60 14.32
CA CYS A 32 17.84 -7.00 14.76
C CYS A 32 17.74 -6.39 16.15
N HIS A 33 16.65 -5.68 16.47
CA HIS A 33 16.46 -5.13 17.82
C HIS A 33 16.18 -6.20 18.87
N GLN A 34 15.50 -7.29 18.53
CA GLN A 34 15.33 -8.45 19.41
C GLN A 34 16.69 -9.08 19.76
N LYS A 35 17.51 -9.36 18.74
CA LYS A 35 18.89 -9.85 18.93
C LYS A 35 19.73 -8.89 19.78
N ALA A 36 19.59 -7.58 19.55
CA ALA A 36 20.29 -6.58 20.35
C ALA A 36 19.86 -6.62 21.83
N SER A 37 18.56 -6.74 22.13
CA SER A 37 18.09 -6.91 23.52
C SER A 37 18.60 -8.19 24.18
N GLU A 38 18.61 -9.32 23.47
CA GLU A 38 19.15 -10.59 23.99
C GLU A 38 20.64 -10.49 24.32
N LEU A 39 21.42 -9.86 23.44
CA LEU A 39 22.86 -9.64 23.63
C LEU A 39 23.14 -8.66 24.80
N LEU A 40 22.29 -7.66 24.99
CA LEU A 40 22.38 -6.77 26.16
C LEU A 40 22.05 -7.51 27.45
N ALA A 41 21.02 -8.38 27.45
CA ALA A 41 20.73 -9.23 28.60
C ALA A 41 21.92 -10.14 28.94
N GLN A 42 22.63 -10.68 27.94
CA GLN A 42 23.89 -11.40 28.16
C GLN A 42 24.98 -10.49 28.74
N ALA A 43 25.19 -9.29 28.19
CA ALA A 43 26.17 -8.32 28.69
C ALA A 43 25.91 -7.93 30.15
N MET A 44 24.64 -7.86 30.57
CA MET A 44 24.25 -7.58 31.95
C MET A 44 24.72 -8.65 32.94
N THR A 45 24.78 -9.91 32.52
CA THR A 45 25.30 -11.01 33.38
C THR A 45 26.81 -10.94 33.59
N LEU A 46 27.54 -10.25 32.71
CA LEU A 46 29.01 -10.18 32.74
C LEU A 46 29.53 -9.04 33.61
N THR A 47 28.71 -8.02 33.86
CA THR A 47 29.11 -6.87 34.68
C THR A 47 28.77 -7.08 36.15
N LYS A 48 29.68 -6.65 37.04
CA LYS A 48 29.45 -6.58 38.50
C LYS A 48 29.20 -5.16 38.99
N TYR A 49 29.35 -4.17 38.10
CA TYR A 49 29.22 -2.76 38.45
C TYR A 49 27.78 -2.30 38.27
N THR A 50 27.18 -1.79 39.35
CA THR A 50 25.78 -1.35 39.40
C THR A 50 25.46 -0.29 38.33
N LYS A 51 26.29 0.75 38.21
CA LYS A 51 26.11 1.80 37.19
C LYS A 51 26.14 1.25 35.76
N ALA A 52 27.00 0.27 35.49
CA ALA A 52 27.05 -0.36 34.18
C ALA A 52 25.79 -1.20 33.93
N LEU A 53 25.32 -1.92 34.95
CA LEU A 53 24.08 -2.69 34.88
C LEU A 53 22.86 -1.80 34.58
N GLU A 54 22.73 -0.67 35.26
CA GLU A 54 21.68 0.33 35.02
C GLU A 54 21.72 0.87 33.59
N SER A 55 22.92 1.19 33.08
CA SER A 55 23.10 1.65 31.70
C SER A 55 22.70 0.59 30.67
N LEU A 56 23.05 -0.67 30.92
CA LEU A 56 22.69 -1.79 30.04
C LEU A 56 21.18 -2.07 30.07
N GLN A 57 20.55 -1.97 31.24
CA GLN A 57 19.09 -2.11 31.36
C GLN A 57 18.37 -1.02 30.54
N LEU A 58 18.82 0.23 30.60
CA LEU A 58 18.25 1.31 29.78
C LEU A 58 18.38 1.02 28.27
N GLN A 59 19.52 0.51 27.83
CA GLN A 59 19.74 0.13 26.43
C GLN A 59 18.87 -1.06 26.01
N HIS A 60 18.71 -2.05 26.88
CA HIS A 60 17.83 -3.19 26.66
C HIS A 60 16.39 -2.71 26.46
N ASP A 61 15.89 -1.89 27.37
CA ASP A 61 14.52 -1.37 27.34
C ASP A 61 14.27 -0.48 26.12
N TYR A 62 15.29 0.26 25.68
CA TYR A 62 15.24 0.99 24.42
C TYR A 62 14.98 0.05 23.24
N HIS A 63 15.73 -1.06 23.14
CA HIS A 63 15.55 -2.01 22.04
C HIS A 63 14.20 -2.71 22.08
N VAL A 64 13.72 -3.10 23.26
CA VAL A 64 12.36 -3.65 23.42
C VAL A 64 11.33 -2.66 22.91
N LYS A 65 11.37 -1.39 23.37
CA LYS A 65 10.45 -0.34 22.91
C LYS A 65 10.56 -0.08 21.40
N GLN A 66 11.75 -0.14 20.81
CA GLN A 66 11.92 0.01 19.36
C GLN A 66 11.18 -1.08 18.59
N THR A 67 11.17 -2.33 19.06
CA THR A 67 10.43 -3.40 18.37
C THR A 67 8.94 -3.08 18.24
N ASP A 68 8.32 -2.53 19.29
CA ASP A 68 6.91 -2.15 19.28
C ASP A 68 6.63 -0.96 18.37
N ILE A 69 7.50 0.07 18.42
CA ILE A 69 7.40 1.24 17.55
C ILE A 69 7.49 0.83 16.07
N ILE A 70 8.39 -0.10 15.75
CA ILE A 70 8.60 -0.55 14.37
C ILE A 70 7.42 -1.39 13.88
N LYS A 71 6.87 -2.29 14.71
CA LYS A 71 5.64 -3.02 14.40
C LYS A 71 4.47 -2.07 14.12
N ALA A 72 4.31 -1.03 14.92
CA ALA A 72 3.29 -0.01 14.70
C ALA A 72 3.51 0.75 13.37
N ARG A 73 4.76 1.10 13.05
CA ARG A 73 5.13 1.73 11.76
C ARG A 73 4.85 0.83 10.56
N LYS A 74 5.11 -0.47 10.67
CA LYS A 74 4.79 -1.48 9.65
C LYS A 74 3.28 -1.49 9.38
N LEU A 75 2.47 -1.61 10.42
CA LEU A 75 1.02 -1.61 10.30
C LEU A 75 0.50 -0.33 9.65
N GLN A 76 0.99 0.84 10.07
CA GLN A 76 0.62 2.12 9.46
C GLN A 76 0.99 2.18 7.97
N PHE A 77 2.13 1.63 7.59
CA PHE A 77 2.56 1.55 6.19
C PHE A 77 1.62 0.66 5.38
N GLU A 78 1.29 -0.53 5.87
CA GLU A 78 0.38 -1.48 5.21
C GLU A 78 -1.03 -0.89 5.01
N ILE A 79 -1.60 -0.28 6.06
CA ILE A 79 -2.90 0.39 5.98
C ILE A 79 -2.88 1.49 4.91
N ARG A 80 -1.79 2.28 4.85
CA ARG A 80 -1.64 3.34 3.85
C ARG A 80 -1.58 2.77 2.43
N GLN A 81 -0.87 1.67 2.22
CA GLN A 81 -0.82 1.00 0.92
C GLN A 81 -2.20 0.49 0.49
N GLN A 82 -2.92 -0.18 1.38
CA GLN A 82 -4.28 -0.65 1.12
C GLN A 82 -5.22 0.51 0.76
N LEU A 83 -5.13 1.63 1.48
CA LEU A 83 -5.95 2.81 1.21
C LEU A 83 -5.66 3.41 -0.18
N ILE A 84 -4.38 3.44 -0.59
CA ILE A 84 -3.98 3.90 -1.93
C ILE A 84 -4.59 2.99 -3.00
N GLU A 85 -4.50 1.67 -2.81
CA GLU A 85 -5.05 0.70 -3.77
C GLU A 85 -6.58 0.77 -3.87
N LEU A 86 -7.29 0.92 -2.75
CA LEU A 86 -8.74 1.11 -2.74
C LEU A 86 -9.15 2.39 -3.49
N ARG A 87 -8.40 3.49 -3.31
CA ARG A 87 -8.66 4.74 -4.03
C ARG A 87 -8.44 4.57 -5.54
N LYS A 88 -7.39 3.86 -5.96
CA LYS A 88 -7.16 3.54 -7.37
C LYS A 88 -8.29 2.71 -7.95
N LYS A 89 -8.72 1.64 -7.26
CA LYS A 89 -9.85 0.80 -7.69
C LYS A 89 -11.13 1.61 -7.87
N LYS A 90 -11.53 2.41 -6.88
CA LYS A 90 -12.70 3.29 -6.98
C LYS A 90 -12.61 4.29 -8.14
N LYS A 91 -11.42 4.84 -8.40
CA LYS A 91 -11.21 5.74 -9.54
C LYS A 91 -11.38 5.02 -10.87
N MET A 92 -10.90 3.79 -10.99
CA MET A 92 -11.06 2.96 -12.18
C MET A 92 -12.52 2.54 -12.37
N GLU A 93 -13.20 2.11 -11.32
CA GLU A 93 -14.64 1.78 -11.34
C GLU A 93 -15.47 2.97 -11.82
N LYS A 94 -15.23 4.16 -11.28
CA LYS A 94 -15.93 5.39 -11.70
C LYS A 94 -15.67 5.73 -13.17
N ARG A 95 -14.44 5.54 -13.66
CA ARG A 95 -14.10 5.73 -15.08
C ARG A 95 -14.81 4.72 -15.97
N ASN A 96 -14.84 3.46 -15.55
CA ASN A 96 -15.50 2.39 -16.29
C ASN A 96 -17.01 2.59 -16.32
N SER A 97 -17.63 3.00 -15.21
CA SER A 97 -19.06 3.33 -15.17
C SER A 97 -19.39 4.53 -16.06
N SER A 98 -18.59 5.60 -16.04
CA SER A 98 -18.80 6.74 -16.95
C SER A 98 -18.64 6.35 -18.42
N ALA A 99 -17.67 5.49 -18.74
CA ALA A 99 -17.46 5.01 -20.10
C ALA A 99 -18.61 4.08 -20.56
N ALA A 100 -19.15 3.25 -19.67
CA ALA A 100 -20.31 2.42 -19.96
C ALA A 100 -21.55 3.27 -20.22
N VAL A 101 -21.79 4.30 -19.40
CA VAL A 101 -22.90 5.25 -19.61
C VAL A 101 -22.76 5.98 -20.94
N GLN A 102 -21.55 6.45 -21.29
CA GLN A 102 -21.33 7.11 -22.58
C GLN A 102 -21.62 6.17 -23.75
N LYS A 103 -21.12 4.92 -23.71
CA LYS A 103 -21.39 3.92 -24.75
C LYS A 103 -22.88 3.62 -24.91
N ASP A 104 -23.61 3.55 -23.79
CA ASP A 104 -25.06 3.34 -23.82
C ASP A 104 -25.78 4.52 -24.47
N GLN A 105 -25.41 5.75 -24.11
CA GLN A 105 -25.94 6.97 -24.75
C GLN A 105 -25.63 7.02 -26.25
N ASP A 106 -24.41 6.69 -26.65
CA ASP A 106 -24.00 6.65 -28.06
C ASP A 106 -24.82 5.61 -28.86
N LEU A 107 -25.07 4.43 -28.25
CA LEU A 107 -25.90 3.38 -28.84
C LEU A 107 -27.37 3.84 -28.98
N GLN A 108 -27.93 4.48 -27.95
CA GLN A 108 -29.29 5.03 -28.00
C GLN A 108 -29.44 6.07 -29.12
N TRP A 109 -28.46 6.97 -29.27
CA TRP A 109 -28.43 7.96 -30.35
C TRP A 109 -28.37 7.30 -31.73
N ALA A 110 -27.53 6.27 -31.91
CA ALA A 110 -27.43 5.55 -33.17
C ALA A 110 -28.74 4.85 -33.54
N ILE A 111 -29.41 4.21 -32.57
CA ILE A 111 -30.72 3.57 -32.77
C ILE A 111 -31.76 4.61 -33.19
N LEU A 112 -31.85 5.74 -32.48
CA LEU A 112 -32.80 6.80 -32.80
C LEU A 112 -32.56 7.34 -34.21
N SER A 113 -31.29 7.61 -34.56
CA SER A 113 -30.91 8.15 -35.88
C SER A 113 -31.30 7.19 -37.01
N LEU A 114 -31.00 5.89 -36.87
CA LEU A 114 -31.41 4.85 -37.83
C LEU A 114 -32.94 4.75 -37.95
N THR A 115 -33.65 4.86 -36.83
CA THR A 115 -35.12 4.78 -36.82
C THR A 115 -35.75 5.97 -37.54
N VAL A 116 -35.25 7.19 -37.29
CA VAL A 116 -35.69 8.40 -37.98
C VAL A 116 -35.38 8.33 -39.48
N CYS A 117 -34.18 7.89 -39.88
CA CYS A 117 -33.83 7.69 -41.28
C CYS A 117 -34.76 6.68 -41.97
N LYS A 118 -35.09 5.56 -41.32
CA LYS A 118 -36.05 4.58 -41.87
C LYS A 118 -37.44 5.18 -42.06
N VAL A 119 -37.94 5.97 -41.11
CA VAL A 119 -39.25 6.63 -41.21
C VAL A 119 -39.26 7.67 -42.35
N LEU A 120 -38.22 8.47 -42.49
CA LEU A 120 -38.10 9.46 -43.56
C LEU A 120 -38.01 8.82 -44.94
N LEU A 121 -37.22 7.75 -45.08
CA LEU A 121 -37.15 6.98 -46.32
C LEU A 121 -38.49 6.34 -46.66
N GLY A 122 -39.21 5.80 -45.68
CA GLY A 122 -40.56 5.27 -45.88
C GLY A 122 -41.56 6.34 -46.37
N LYS A 123 -41.53 7.54 -45.77
CA LYS A 123 -42.36 8.66 -46.23
C LYS A 123 -41.98 9.15 -47.62
N PHE A 124 -40.69 9.24 -47.92
CA PHE A 124 -40.18 9.61 -49.24
C PHE A 124 -40.61 8.61 -50.32
N LEU A 125 -40.52 7.31 -50.02
CA LEU A 125 -40.95 6.25 -50.93
C LEU A 125 -42.46 6.32 -51.19
N VAL A 126 -43.29 6.50 -50.15
CA VAL A 126 -44.75 6.66 -50.27
C VAL A 126 -45.14 7.88 -51.11
N MET A 127 -44.41 9.00 -50.99
CA MET A 127 -44.67 10.21 -51.79
C MET A 127 -44.28 10.07 -53.26
N HIS A 128 -43.38 9.15 -53.62
CA HIS A 128 -43.01 8.88 -55.01
C HIS A 128 -43.74 7.67 -55.63
N SER A 129 -44.34 6.80 -54.83
CA SER A 129 -45.24 5.74 -55.29
C SER A 129 -46.72 6.17 -55.38
N GLY A 130 -47.04 7.44 -55.12
CA GLY A 130 -48.39 8.00 -55.23
C GLY A 130 -48.73 8.67 -56.56
N GLY A 131 -47.93 8.44 -57.61
CA GLY A 131 -48.17 8.98 -58.96
C GLY A 131 -48.43 7.89 -59.99
N GLU A 132 -49.70 7.49 -60.10
CA GLU A 132 -50.46 7.14 -61.31
C GLU A 132 -51.72 6.37 -60.88
N VAL A 133 -52.83 7.11 -60.78
CA VAL A 133 -54.18 6.55 -60.94
C VAL A 133 -54.82 7.45 -62.00
N ASP A 134 -55.00 6.85 -63.18
CA ASP A 134 -55.75 7.26 -64.39
C ASP A 134 -56.22 8.72 -64.54
#